data_AF-A0ABD7GFX9-F1
#
_entry.id   AF-A0ABD7GFX9-F1
#
_cell.length_a   1.000
_cell.length_b   1.000
_cell.length_c   1.000
_cell.angle_alpha   90.00
_cell.angle_beta   90.00
_cell.angle_gamma   90.00
#
_symmetry.space_group_name_H-M   'P 1'
#
loop_
_entity.id
_entity.type
_entity.pdbx_description
1 polymer ?
#
loop_
_entity_poly.entity_id
_entity_poly.type
_entity_poly.pdbx_seq_one_letter_code
_entity_poly.pdbx_strand_id
1 'polypeptide(L)'
;MGSIFTEHVFPRYVGRQVMKPQMNGFNDPTLRDFSLLDSSVLMKEKLKGEMFEEEFIRSFLNAAKELAAAGRRAIDRPGMYVMLKHSYAIPVLFLTRHCMELAIKRVIRKCGVEPKREHSLTKLWSSLLSRFPGQRCREDNRAIKNMGAFVEAVADIDDNGISLRYPQDSSGRLTQDRPLFVNDEEVASYLEKFVEQLELIDFDMIHRDVK
;
A
#
# COMPACT_ATOMS: atom_id res chain seq x y z
N MET A 1 15.54 25.71 -37.43
CA MET A 1 15.68 24.82 -36.25
C MET A 1 14.36 24.06 -36.11
N GLY A 2 14.38 22.72 -36.11
CA GLY A 2 13.17 21.93 -35.90
C GLY A 2 12.81 21.87 -34.41
N SER A 3 11.53 21.98 -34.08
CA SER A 3 11.05 21.72 -32.71
C SER A 3 10.83 20.22 -32.52
N ILE A 4 11.28 19.67 -31.39
CA ILE A 4 10.99 18.28 -31.01
C ILE A 4 9.57 18.09 -30.45
N PHE A 5 8.95 19.18 -29.98
CA PHE A 5 7.58 19.19 -29.46
C PHE A 5 6.67 19.96 -30.40
N THR A 6 5.44 19.46 -30.56
CA THR A 6 4.38 20.17 -31.28
C THR A 6 3.91 21.39 -30.51
N GLU A 7 3.93 21.33 -29.17
CA GLU A 7 3.56 22.41 -28.25
C GLU A 7 4.41 22.38 -26.98
N HIS A 8 4.68 23.55 -26.40
CA HIS A 8 5.42 23.69 -25.14
C HIS A 8 4.47 23.98 -23.98
N VAL A 9 3.94 22.93 -23.36
CA VAL A 9 2.97 23.04 -22.26
C VAL A 9 3.60 23.02 -20.86
N PHE A 10 4.86 22.58 -20.75
CA PHE A 10 5.53 22.49 -19.45
C PHE A 10 6.00 23.89 -19.01
N PRO A 11 5.50 24.43 -17.89
CA PRO A 11 5.84 25.79 -17.46
C PRO A 11 7.25 25.85 -16.88
N ARG A 12 7.73 27.06 -16.64
CA ARG A 12 8.95 27.25 -15.85
C ARG A 12 8.77 26.65 -14.46
N TYR A 13 9.63 25.69 -14.10
CA TYR A 13 9.64 25.10 -12.77
C TYR A 13 10.17 26.10 -11.72
N VAL A 14 9.44 26.26 -10.62
CA VAL A 14 9.82 27.09 -9.47
C VAL A 14 9.81 26.23 -8.22
N GLY A 15 10.97 25.69 -7.83
CA GLY A 15 11.06 24.66 -6.79
C GLY A 15 10.34 24.99 -5.48
N ARG A 16 10.51 26.20 -4.94
CA ARG A 16 9.86 26.63 -3.68
C ARG A 16 8.34 26.76 -3.75
N GLN A 17 7.74 26.77 -4.94
CA GLN A 17 6.28 26.76 -5.10
C GLN A 17 5.71 25.33 -5.08
N VAL A 18 6.56 24.31 -5.27
CA VAL A 18 6.15 22.90 -5.34
C VAL A 18 6.63 22.12 -4.12
N MET A 19 7.87 22.35 -3.68
CA MET A 19 8.50 21.66 -2.56
C MET A 19 9.27 22.66 -1.68
N LYS A 20 8.96 22.68 -0.39
CA LYS A 20 9.62 23.54 0.61
C LYS A 20 10.24 22.68 1.71
N PRO A 21 11.50 22.90 2.10
CA PRO A 21 12.10 22.20 3.23
C PRO A 21 11.54 22.66 4.58
N GLN A 22 11.00 23.88 4.65
CA GLN A 22 10.36 24.44 5.84
C GLN A 22 9.34 25.51 5.44
N MET A 23 8.29 25.66 6.25
CA MET A 23 7.30 26.74 6.14
C MET A 23 7.73 27.94 7.00
N ASN A 24 7.24 29.14 6.68
CA ASN A 24 7.42 30.33 7.53
C ASN A 24 6.48 30.32 8.75
N GLY A 25 6.50 29.23 9.52
CA GLY A 25 5.55 28.97 10.61
C GLY A 25 4.10 28.89 10.14
N PHE A 26 3.16 29.02 11.08
CA PHE A 26 1.72 28.98 10.81
C PHE A 26 1.20 30.22 10.06
N ASN A 27 2.01 31.27 9.93
CA ASN A 27 1.67 32.50 9.23
C ASN A 27 2.13 32.49 7.75
N ASP A 28 2.72 31.40 7.25
CA ASP A 28 3.05 31.28 5.83
C ASP A 28 1.75 31.35 5.01
N PRO A 29 1.59 32.34 4.11
CA PRO A 29 0.34 32.52 3.36
C PRO A 29 0.02 31.35 2.43
N THR A 30 1.01 30.51 2.08
CA THR A 30 0.80 29.33 1.25
C THR A 30 0.60 28.05 2.08
N LEU A 31 0.49 28.14 3.41
CA LEU A 31 0.46 26.93 4.27
C LEU A 31 -0.60 25.92 3.85
N ARG A 32 -1.79 26.40 3.48
CA ARG A 32 -2.93 25.57 3.05
C ARG A 32 -2.69 24.78 1.76
N ASP A 33 -1.68 25.16 0.97
CA ASP A 33 -1.38 24.55 -0.32
C ASP A 33 -0.33 23.42 -0.20
N PHE A 34 0.21 23.20 1.01
CA PHE A 34 1.26 22.22 1.27
C PHE A 34 0.81 21.19 2.29
N SER A 35 1.17 19.93 2.05
CA SER A 35 1.11 18.86 3.03
C SER A 35 2.50 18.59 3.57
N LEU A 36 2.61 18.30 4.87
CA LEU A 36 3.83 17.73 5.43
C LEU A 36 3.97 16.30 4.88
N LEU A 37 5.15 15.95 4.35
CA LEU A 37 5.38 14.64 3.75
C LEU A 37 5.26 13.51 4.79
N ASP A 38 6.01 13.66 5.88
CA ASP A 38 6.05 12.72 7.00
C ASP A 38 5.98 13.52 8.31
N SER A 39 4.91 13.36 9.06
CA SER A 39 4.78 13.94 10.40
C SER A 39 5.67 13.24 11.44
N SER A 40 6.03 11.98 11.19
CA SER A 40 6.91 11.18 12.06
C SER A 40 8.32 11.79 12.21
N VAL A 41 8.76 12.65 11.29
CA VAL A 41 10.04 13.37 11.40
C VAL A 41 10.11 14.25 12.66
N LEU A 42 8.96 14.70 13.15
CA LEU A 42 8.83 15.59 14.31
C LEU A 42 8.83 14.82 15.65
N MET A 43 8.80 13.49 15.60
CA MET A 43 8.73 12.65 16.81
C MET A 43 10.09 12.51 17.50
N LYS A 44 10.07 12.14 18.79
CA LYS A 44 11.29 11.84 19.55
C LYS A 44 12.01 10.65 18.93
N GLU A 45 13.35 10.69 18.89
CA GLU A 45 14.19 9.68 18.21
C GLU A 45 13.83 8.24 18.57
N LYS A 46 13.59 7.96 19.86
CA LYS A 46 13.22 6.63 20.37
C LYS A 46 11.89 6.08 19.84
N LEU A 47 11.00 6.93 19.31
CA LEU A 47 9.70 6.55 18.75
C LEU A 47 9.66 6.62 17.22
N LYS A 48 10.63 7.29 16.59
CA LYS A 48 10.60 7.57 15.14
C LYS A 48 10.40 6.31 14.32
N GLY A 49 11.21 5.27 14.56
CA GLY A 49 11.16 4.05 13.77
C GLY A 49 9.76 3.42 13.69
N GLU A 50 9.08 3.28 14.82
CA GLU A 50 7.73 2.73 14.87
C GLU A 50 6.69 3.68 14.25
N MET A 51 6.79 4.98 14.51
CA MET A 51 5.85 5.97 13.96
C MET A 51 5.95 6.06 12.43
N PHE A 52 7.15 5.99 11.87
CA PHE A 52 7.37 6.04 10.42
C PHE A 52 6.71 4.86 9.70
N GLU A 53 6.89 3.64 10.20
CA GLU A 53 6.23 2.49 9.61
C GLU A 53 4.70 2.64 9.62
N GLU A 54 4.15 3.09 10.74
CA GLU A 54 2.71 3.25 10.92
C GLU A 54 2.16 4.32 9.98
N GLU A 55 2.83 5.48 9.91
CA GLU A 55 2.46 6.57 9.02
C GLU A 55 2.45 6.12 7.56
N PHE A 56 3.44 5.35 7.11
CA PHE A 56 3.48 4.82 5.75
C PHE A 56 2.32 3.85 5.49
N ILE A 57 2.09 2.89 6.38
CA ILE A 57 0.97 1.93 6.26
C ILE A 57 -0.37 2.67 6.18
N ARG A 58 -0.62 3.60 7.11
CA ARG A 58 -1.86 4.39 7.15
C ARG A 58 -2.02 5.28 5.92
N SER A 59 -0.93 5.88 5.44
CA SER A 59 -0.95 6.72 4.24
C SER A 59 -1.35 5.93 2.99
N PHE A 60 -0.77 4.75 2.78
CA PHE A 60 -1.12 3.90 1.63
C PHE A 60 -2.52 3.31 1.74
N LEU A 61 -2.94 2.87 2.94
CA LEU A 61 -4.30 2.42 3.19
C LEU A 61 -5.34 3.51 2.86
N ASN A 62 -5.13 4.72 3.39
CA ASN A 62 -6.04 5.84 3.14
C ASN A 62 -6.07 6.23 1.66
N ALA A 63 -4.91 6.27 1.00
CA ALA A 63 -4.83 6.56 -0.43
C ALA A 63 -5.58 5.51 -1.27
N ALA A 64 -5.47 4.22 -0.93
CA ALA A 64 -6.21 3.15 -1.62
C ALA A 64 -7.73 3.34 -1.50
N LYS A 65 -8.22 3.69 -0.30
CA LYS A 65 -9.65 3.95 -0.04
C LYS A 65 -10.18 5.16 -0.84
N GLU A 66 -9.46 6.28 -0.80
CA GLU A 66 -9.85 7.49 -1.55
C GLU A 66 -9.86 7.25 -3.06
N LEU A 67 -8.86 6.51 -3.55
CA LEU A 67 -8.74 6.21 -4.97
C LEU A 67 -9.81 5.23 -5.45
N ALA A 68 -10.15 4.22 -4.64
CA ALA A 68 -11.26 3.30 -4.90
C ALA A 68 -12.59 4.04 -5.01
N ALA A 69 -12.87 4.95 -4.07
CA ALA A 69 -14.08 5.77 -4.10
C ALA A 69 -14.12 6.71 -5.31
N ALA A 70 -12.97 7.28 -5.71
CA ALA A 70 -12.86 8.09 -6.93
C ALA A 70 -13.13 7.25 -8.18
N GLY A 71 -12.57 6.05 -8.27
CA GLY A 71 -12.80 5.10 -9.35
C GLY A 71 -14.27 4.73 -9.49
N ARG A 72 -14.93 4.42 -8.36
CA ARG A 72 -16.37 4.14 -8.33
C ARG A 72 -17.19 5.30 -8.89
N ARG A 73 -16.95 6.52 -8.41
CA ARG A 73 -17.64 7.73 -8.91
C ARG A 73 -17.39 7.99 -10.40
N ALA A 74 -16.24 7.58 -10.94
CA ALA A 74 -15.91 7.79 -12.34
C ALA A 74 -16.67 6.83 -13.27
N ILE A 75 -16.90 5.59 -12.85
CA ILE A 75 -17.54 4.54 -13.67
C ILE A 75 -19.05 4.43 -13.45
N ASP A 76 -19.54 4.74 -12.25
CA ASP A 76 -20.94 4.60 -11.86
C ASP A 76 -21.74 5.83 -12.30
N ARG A 77 -22.38 5.70 -13.46
CA ARG A 77 -23.27 6.72 -14.04
C ARG A 77 -24.69 6.14 -14.13
N PRO A 78 -25.74 6.93 -13.87
CA PRO A 78 -27.12 6.44 -13.96
C PRO A 78 -27.41 5.75 -15.30
N GLY A 79 -27.73 4.45 -15.25
CA GLY A 79 -28.10 3.64 -16.41
C GLY A 79 -26.96 3.25 -17.35
N MET A 80 -25.69 3.51 -17.02
CA MET A 80 -24.55 3.22 -17.90
C MET A 80 -23.29 2.79 -17.14
N TYR A 81 -22.52 1.87 -17.73
CA TYR A 81 -21.16 1.56 -17.30
C TYR A 81 -20.15 2.30 -18.19
N VAL A 82 -19.25 3.08 -17.59
CA VAL A 82 -18.22 3.84 -18.33
C VAL A 82 -16.89 3.08 -18.33
N MET A 83 -16.40 2.73 -19.52
CA MET A 83 -15.03 2.26 -19.71
C MET A 83 -14.09 3.45 -19.92
N LEU A 84 -13.18 3.66 -18.97
CA LEU A 84 -12.21 4.75 -19.01
C LEU A 84 -10.97 4.35 -19.83
N LYS A 85 -10.28 5.33 -20.42
CA LYS A 85 -8.97 5.12 -21.09
C LYS A 85 -7.82 4.84 -20.09
N HIS A 86 -8.09 5.00 -18.81
CA HIS A 86 -7.19 4.71 -17.69
C HIS A 86 -7.90 3.80 -16.69
N SER A 87 -7.16 3.18 -15.78
CA SER A 87 -7.72 2.28 -14.76
C SER A 87 -7.41 2.81 -13.37
N TYR A 88 -8.44 2.90 -12.52
CA TYR A 88 -8.29 3.12 -11.08
C TYR A 88 -7.89 1.83 -10.35
N ALA A 89 -8.26 0.66 -10.88
CA ALA A 89 -7.93 -0.63 -10.28
C ALA A 89 -6.41 -0.89 -10.24
N ILE A 90 -5.66 -0.49 -11.27
CA ILE A 90 -4.19 -0.65 -11.29
C ILE A 90 -3.53 0.03 -10.08
N PRO A 91 -3.71 1.35 -9.86
CA PRO A 91 -3.11 2.02 -8.72
C PRO A 91 -3.75 1.61 -7.37
N VAL A 92 -5.04 1.27 -7.30
CA VAL A 92 -5.65 0.74 -6.05
C VAL A 92 -4.98 -0.57 -5.64
N LEU A 93 -4.80 -1.51 -6.57
CA LEU A 93 -4.12 -2.77 -6.31
C LEU A 93 -2.64 -2.56 -5.97
N PHE A 94 -1.96 -1.62 -6.63
CA PHE A 94 -0.56 -1.29 -6.32
C PHE A 94 -0.42 -0.81 -4.87
N LEU A 95 -1.27 0.13 -4.44
CA LEU A 95 -1.30 0.66 -3.08
C LEU A 95 -1.64 -0.44 -2.07
N THR A 96 -2.62 -1.29 -2.40
CA THR A 96 -3.03 -2.44 -1.58
C THR A 96 -1.86 -3.39 -1.36
N ARG A 97 -1.24 -3.84 -2.44
CA ARG A 97 -0.09 -4.74 -2.44
C ARG A 97 1.07 -4.18 -1.63
N HIS A 98 1.40 -2.89 -1.83
CA HIS A 98 2.48 -2.25 -1.10
C HIS A 98 2.18 -2.07 0.39
N CYS A 99 0.96 -1.67 0.73
CA CYS A 99 0.50 -1.55 2.11
C CYS A 99 0.56 -2.90 2.84
N MET A 100 0.12 -4.00 2.20
CA MET A 100 0.21 -5.35 2.77
C MET A 100 1.67 -5.75 3.03
N GLU A 101 2.58 -5.49 2.10
CA GLU A 101 4.01 -5.76 2.29
C GLU A 101 4.54 -5.05 3.55
N LEU A 102 4.28 -3.76 3.68
CA LEU A 102 4.75 -2.96 4.82
C LEU A 102 4.13 -3.43 6.14
N ALA A 103 2.83 -3.71 6.15
CA ALA A 103 2.12 -4.21 7.33
C ALA A 103 2.69 -5.56 7.80
N ILE A 104 2.89 -6.51 6.89
CA ILE A 104 3.50 -7.81 7.22
C ILE A 104 4.93 -7.62 7.74
N LYS A 105 5.74 -6.79 7.08
CA LYS A 105 7.13 -6.52 7.51
C LYS A 105 7.19 -5.88 8.90
N ARG A 106 6.27 -4.97 9.22
CA ARG A 106 6.15 -4.38 10.57
C ARG A 106 5.86 -5.46 11.61
N VAL A 107 4.90 -6.35 11.35
CA VAL A 107 4.58 -7.44 12.29
C VAL A 107 5.76 -8.40 12.48
N ILE A 108 6.46 -8.78 11.40
CA ILE A 108 7.66 -9.63 11.51
C ILE A 108 8.73 -8.97 12.40
N ARG A 109 8.93 -7.65 12.28
CA ARG A 109 9.82 -6.89 13.18
C ARG A 109 9.36 -6.91 14.62
N LYS A 110 8.05 -6.75 14.87
CA LYS A 110 7.46 -6.84 16.21
C LYS A 110 7.58 -8.24 16.83
N CYS A 111 7.73 -9.29 16.01
CA CYS A 111 8.13 -10.62 16.47
C CYS A 111 9.64 -10.77 16.76
N GLY A 112 10.42 -9.67 16.75
CA GLY A 112 11.86 -9.68 17.04
C GLY A 112 12.75 -10.15 15.89
N VAL A 113 12.25 -10.19 14.65
CA VAL A 113 12.97 -10.70 13.48
C VAL A 113 13.08 -9.63 12.40
N GLU A 114 14.27 -9.48 11.82
CA GLU A 114 14.42 -8.63 10.64
C GLU A 114 13.78 -9.27 9.39
N PRO A 115 12.86 -8.57 8.70
CA PRO A 115 12.24 -9.09 7.49
C PRO A 115 13.29 -9.30 6.41
N LYS A 116 13.16 -10.40 5.67
CA LYS A 116 14.01 -10.63 4.49
C LYS A 116 13.86 -9.46 3.51
N ARG A 117 14.92 -9.13 2.78
CA ARG A 117 14.90 -8.17 1.65
C ARG A 117 14.10 -8.68 0.42
N GLU A 118 13.28 -9.71 0.61
CA GLU A 118 12.37 -10.25 -0.38
C GLU A 118 11.12 -9.37 -0.44
N HIS A 119 10.57 -9.18 -1.64
CA HIS A 119 9.34 -8.43 -1.87
C HIS A 119 8.12 -9.33 -2.11
N SER A 120 8.30 -10.63 -2.34
CA SER A 120 7.22 -11.59 -2.53
C SER A 120 6.24 -11.59 -1.36
N LEU A 121 4.97 -11.23 -1.62
CA LEU A 121 3.91 -11.22 -0.62
C LEU A 121 3.67 -12.61 -0.02
N THR A 122 3.61 -13.64 -0.85
CA THR A 122 3.38 -15.03 -0.41
C THR A 122 4.50 -15.53 0.52
N LYS A 123 5.76 -15.20 0.20
CA LYS A 123 6.90 -15.56 1.07
C LYS A 123 6.93 -14.75 2.36
N LEU A 124 6.58 -13.46 2.32
CA LEU A 124 6.47 -12.63 3.53
C LEU A 124 5.36 -13.16 4.44
N TRP A 125 4.20 -13.50 3.88
CA TRP A 125 3.09 -14.08 4.62
C TRP A 125 3.48 -15.42 5.27
N SER A 126 4.11 -16.33 4.51
CA SER A 126 4.63 -17.59 5.04
C SER A 126 5.66 -17.37 6.16
N SER A 127 6.54 -16.37 6.00
CA SER A 127 7.51 -15.98 7.02
C SER A 127 6.85 -15.48 8.29
N LEU A 128 5.76 -14.72 8.20
CA LEU A 128 4.97 -14.32 9.36
C LEU A 128 4.30 -15.52 10.03
N LEU A 129 3.64 -16.40 9.27
CA LEU A 129 2.94 -17.55 9.83
C LEU A 129 3.87 -18.52 10.57
N SER A 130 5.13 -18.66 10.12
CA SER A 130 6.15 -19.44 10.84
C SER A 130 6.52 -18.90 12.23
N ARG A 131 6.07 -17.69 12.58
CA ARG A 131 6.25 -17.09 13.92
C ARG A 131 5.07 -17.36 14.84
N PHE A 132 3.92 -17.76 14.30
CA PHE A 132 2.75 -18.02 15.11
C PHE A 132 2.84 -19.40 15.77
N PRO A 133 2.24 -19.58 16.96
CA PRO A 133 2.20 -20.88 17.62
C PRO A 133 1.52 -21.93 16.71
N GLY A 134 1.99 -23.17 16.79
CA GLY A 134 1.46 -24.28 16.01
C GLY A 134 0.01 -24.63 16.37
N GLN A 135 -0.35 -24.49 17.65
CA GLN A 135 -1.72 -24.67 18.15
C GLN A 135 -2.42 -23.32 18.30
N ARG A 136 -3.58 -23.18 17.68
CA ARG A 136 -4.39 -21.96 17.68
C ARG A 136 -5.87 -22.29 17.82
N CYS A 137 -6.69 -21.34 18.26
CA CYS A 137 -8.12 -21.55 18.34
C CYS A 137 -8.76 -21.62 16.93
N ARG A 138 -10.02 -22.04 16.86
CA ARG A 138 -10.72 -22.21 15.57
C ARG A 138 -10.89 -20.88 14.84
N GLU A 139 -11.12 -19.82 15.60
CA GLU A 139 -11.34 -18.45 15.12
C GLU A 139 -10.06 -17.89 14.49
N ASP A 140 -8.92 -18.03 15.17
CA ASP A 140 -7.60 -17.64 14.64
C ASP A 140 -7.29 -18.36 13.33
N ASN A 141 -7.47 -19.68 13.29
CA ASN A 141 -7.22 -20.47 12.08
C ASN A 141 -8.11 -20.02 10.91
N ARG A 142 -9.35 -19.61 11.18
CA ARG A 142 -10.28 -19.10 10.17
C ARG A 142 -9.85 -17.71 9.67
N ALA A 143 -9.48 -16.81 10.58
CA ALA A 143 -8.99 -15.49 10.23
C ALA A 143 -7.72 -15.58 9.38
N ILE A 144 -6.72 -16.36 9.83
CA ILE A 144 -5.46 -16.60 9.10
C ILE A 144 -5.72 -17.17 7.71
N LYS A 145 -6.64 -18.14 7.58
CA LYS A 145 -6.99 -18.72 6.29
C LYS A 145 -7.56 -17.67 5.34
N ASN A 146 -8.49 -16.83 5.81
CA ASN A 146 -9.11 -15.80 4.99
C ASN A 146 -8.12 -14.69 4.61
N MET A 147 -7.26 -14.27 5.54
CA MET A 147 -6.17 -13.33 5.25
C MET A 147 -5.20 -13.91 4.21
N GLY A 148 -4.85 -15.18 4.33
CA GLY A 148 -4.02 -15.89 3.37
C GLY A 148 -4.63 -15.92 1.97
N ALA A 149 -5.94 -16.21 1.87
CA ALA A 149 -6.64 -16.16 0.58
C ALA A 149 -6.62 -14.76 -0.06
N PHE A 150 -6.71 -13.70 0.75
CA PHE A 150 -6.57 -12.33 0.25
C PHE A 150 -5.14 -12.02 -0.21
N VAL A 151 -4.12 -12.47 0.53
CA VAL A 151 -2.71 -12.38 0.12
C VAL A 151 -2.49 -13.09 -1.22
N GLU A 152 -3.00 -14.31 -1.37
CA GLU A 152 -2.88 -15.09 -2.61
C GLU A 152 -3.56 -14.39 -3.79
N ALA A 153 -4.76 -13.84 -3.59
CA ALA A 153 -5.47 -13.11 -4.64
C ALA A 153 -4.70 -11.87 -5.13
N VAL A 154 -4.09 -11.10 -4.22
CA VAL A 154 -3.25 -9.94 -4.59
C VAL A 154 -1.93 -10.40 -5.22
N ALA A 155 -1.33 -11.48 -4.72
CA ALA A 155 -0.08 -12.03 -5.25
C ALA A 155 -0.21 -12.65 -6.64
N ASP A 156 -1.38 -13.22 -6.99
CA ASP A 156 -1.68 -13.71 -8.34
C ASP A 156 -1.68 -12.59 -9.39
N ILE A 157 -1.88 -11.34 -8.95
CA ILE A 157 -1.75 -10.14 -9.77
C ILE A 157 -0.32 -9.59 -9.72
N ASP A 158 0.25 -9.45 -8.52
CA ASP A 158 1.57 -8.85 -8.33
C ASP A 158 2.28 -9.26 -7.02
N ASP A 159 2.80 -10.49 -6.97
CA ASP A 159 3.55 -10.99 -5.81
C ASP A 159 4.83 -10.18 -5.54
N ASN A 160 5.60 -9.85 -6.58
CA ASN A 160 6.93 -9.25 -6.45
C ASN A 160 6.96 -7.71 -6.58
N GLY A 161 5.81 -7.08 -6.83
CA GLY A 161 5.68 -5.64 -6.96
C GLY A 161 6.13 -5.11 -8.31
N ILE A 162 6.13 -5.90 -9.38
CA ILE A 162 6.51 -5.48 -10.73
C ILE A 162 5.27 -5.31 -11.61
N SER A 163 4.33 -6.25 -11.52
CA SER A 163 3.25 -6.42 -12.50
C SER A 163 2.21 -5.30 -12.50
N LEU A 164 2.10 -4.52 -11.42
CA LEU A 164 1.21 -3.34 -11.36
C LEU A 164 1.94 -2.02 -11.63
N ARG A 165 3.28 -2.04 -11.72
CA ARG A 165 4.08 -0.84 -12.02
C ARG A 165 4.43 -0.72 -13.49
N TYR A 166 4.65 -1.85 -14.15
CA TYR A 166 5.14 -1.88 -15.52
C TYR A 166 4.16 -2.63 -16.42
N PRO A 167 3.92 -2.15 -17.65
CA PRO A 167 3.07 -2.86 -18.60
C PRO A 167 3.72 -4.15 -19.11
N GLN A 168 5.04 -4.29 -19.01
CA GLN A 168 5.81 -5.45 -19.45
C GLN A 168 6.78 -5.94 -18.38
N ASP A 169 7.00 -7.25 -18.34
CA ASP A 169 8.04 -7.88 -17.54
C ASP A 169 9.42 -7.72 -18.19
N SER A 170 10.48 -8.18 -17.51
CA SER A 170 11.85 -8.12 -18.02
C SER A 170 12.09 -8.95 -19.28
N SER A 171 11.16 -9.85 -19.64
CA SER A 171 11.17 -10.63 -20.88
C SER A 171 10.34 -10.00 -22.00
N GLY A 172 9.74 -8.84 -21.77
CA GLY A 172 8.91 -8.11 -22.74
C GLY A 172 7.47 -8.61 -22.85
N ARG A 173 7.04 -9.55 -21.98
CA ARG A 173 5.65 -10.03 -21.96
C ARG A 173 4.78 -9.05 -21.18
N LEU A 174 3.53 -8.90 -21.62
CA LEU A 174 2.56 -8.05 -20.95
C LEU A 174 2.25 -8.59 -19.54
N THR A 175 2.25 -7.71 -18.54
CA THR A 175 2.08 -8.09 -17.12
C THR A 175 0.62 -8.39 -16.75
N GLN A 176 -0.33 -7.75 -17.42
CA GLN A 176 -1.78 -7.85 -17.15
C GLN A 176 -2.54 -8.24 -18.43
N ASP A 177 -2.16 -9.36 -19.05
CA ASP A 177 -2.71 -9.81 -20.35
C ASP A 177 -3.93 -10.74 -20.20
N ARG A 178 -4.87 -10.37 -19.33
CA ARG A 178 -6.15 -11.08 -19.17
C ARG A 178 -7.23 -10.14 -18.62
N PRO A 179 -8.50 -10.32 -19.01
CA PRO A 179 -9.58 -9.54 -18.43
C PRO A 179 -9.78 -9.89 -16.95
N LEU A 180 -9.82 -8.85 -16.11
CA LEU A 180 -10.13 -8.96 -14.68
C LEU A 180 -10.98 -7.75 -14.28
N PHE A 181 -12.13 -8.02 -13.67
CA PHE A 181 -12.96 -6.98 -13.06
C PHE A 181 -12.64 -6.92 -11.57
N VAL A 182 -12.32 -5.73 -11.09
CA VAL A 182 -11.91 -5.51 -9.70
C VAL A 182 -12.96 -4.62 -9.05
N ASN A 183 -13.44 -5.04 -7.88
CA ASN A 183 -14.22 -4.17 -7.03
C ASN A 183 -13.26 -3.43 -6.10
N ASP A 184 -12.86 -2.23 -6.51
CA ASP A 184 -11.85 -1.42 -5.82
C ASP A 184 -12.26 -1.09 -4.37
N GLU A 185 -13.55 -0.86 -4.12
CA GLU A 185 -14.08 -0.55 -2.78
C GLU A 185 -13.96 -1.75 -1.84
N GLU A 186 -14.27 -2.95 -2.33
CA GLU A 186 -14.12 -4.19 -1.56
C GLU A 186 -12.64 -4.51 -1.32
N VAL A 187 -11.77 -4.34 -2.32
CA VAL A 187 -10.32 -4.51 -2.16
C VAL A 187 -9.79 -3.60 -1.05
N ALA A 188 -10.18 -2.32 -1.06
CA ALA A 188 -9.78 -1.37 -0.02
C ALA A 188 -10.37 -1.74 1.35
N SER A 189 -11.60 -2.26 1.41
CA SER A 189 -12.21 -2.74 2.66
C SER A 189 -11.47 -3.96 3.24
N TYR A 190 -11.08 -4.92 2.40
CA TYR A 190 -10.28 -6.06 2.84
C TYR A 190 -8.88 -5.65 3.28
N LEU A 191 -8.26 -4.66 2.63
CA LEU A 191 -6.98 -4.11 3.07
C LEU A 191 -7.08 -3.49 4.47
N GLU A 192 -8.11 -2.69 4.74
CA GLU A 192 -8.36 -2.09 6.06
C GLU A 192 -8.46 -3.18 7.13
N LYS A 193 -9.33 -4.17 6.92
CA LYS A 193 -9.51 -5.31 7.84
C LYS A 193 -8.23 -6.13 8.00
N PHE A 194 -7.43 -6.28 6.94
CA PHE A 194 -6.16 -6.99 6.99
C PHE A 194 -5.16 -6.27 7.89
N VAL A 195 -5.03 -4.94 7.75
CA VAL A 195 -4.15 -4.12 8.61
C VAL A 195 -4.64 -4.16 10.06
N GLU A 196 -5.93 -3.94 10.30
CA GLU A 196 -6.52 -4.00 11.64
C GLU A 196 -6.28 -5.36 12.31
N GLN A 197 -6.50 -6.46 11.59
CA GLN A 197 -6.30 -7.80 12.13
C GLN A 197 -4.84 -8.08 12.51
N LEU A 198 -3.87 -7.51 11.78
CA LEU A 198 -2.46 -7.58 12.11
C LEU A 198 -2.08 -6.74 13.34
N GLU A 199 -2.78 -5.63 13.58
CA GLU A 199 -2.59 -4.80 14.78
C GLU A 199 -3.13 -5.46 16.05
N LEU A 200 -4.07 -6.40 15.93
CA LEU A 200 -4.65 -7.17 17.04
C LEU A 200 -3.79 -8.36 17.47
N ILE A 201 -2.60 -8.56 16.89
CA ILE A 201 -1.70 -9.66 17.28
C ILE A 201 -1.17 -9.42 18.70
N ASP A 202 -1.42 -10.37 19.59
CA ASP A 202 -0.79 -10.43 20.91
C ASP A 202 0.62 -11.01 20.79
N PHE A 203 1.63 -10.13 20.79
CA PHE A 203 3.02 -10.53 20.71
C PHE A 203 3.50 -11.26 21.96
N ASP A 204 2.88 -11.10 23.13
CA ASP A 204 3.28 -11.81 24.34
C ASP A 204 3.02 -13.32 24.23
N MET A 205 2.01 -13.72 23.47
CA MET A 205 1.74 -15.13 23.17
C MET A 205 2.78 -15.74 22.22
N ILE A 206 3.34 -14.95 21.31
CA ILE A 206 4.33 -15.40 20.32
C ILE A 206 5.69 -15.64 21.00
N HIS A 207 6.10 -14.77 21.93
CA HIS A 207 7.41 -14.87 22.59
C HIS A 207 7.49 -15.99 23.66
N ARG A 208 6.36 -16.57 24.08
CA ARG A 208 6.33 -17.65 25.10
C ARG A 208 6.82 -19.00 24.58
N ASP A 209 6.74 -19.26 23.28
CA ASP A 209 7.13 -20.53 22.66
C ASP A 209 8.61 -20.58 22.20
N VAL A 210 9.40 -19.51 22.45
CA VAL A 210 10.82 -19.41 22.05
C VAL A 210 11.77 -19.64 23.26
N LYS A 211 11.31 -20.34 24.30
CA LYS A 211 12.17 -20.78 25.42
C LYS A 211 12.51 -22.26 25.33
#